data_AF-A0A914DKJ1-F1
#
_entry.id   AF-A0A914DKJ1-F1
#
_cell.length_a   1.000
_cell.length_b   1.000
_cell.length_c   1.000
_cell.angle_alpha   90.00
_cell.angle_beta   90.00
_cell.angle_gamma   90.00
#
_symmetry.space_group_name_H-M   'P 1'
#
loop_
_entity.id
_entity.type
_entity.pdbx_description
1 polymer ?
#
loop_
_entity_poly.entity_id
_entity_poly.type
_entity_poly.pdbx_seq_one_letter_code
_entity_poly.pdbx_strand_id
1 'polypeptide(L)'
;MTVLSNEVNEVIYAVRAIHDISTPNSQRFHYTQGLELLKESDPSRTIPLAFQLVTNEDRLVQHLGWNIIEHTIRYKWGELNPEMRIAIRNGCWQHLSHEQPLIHVADANVRTALARSIVYMIEQEWPQNWPELITQFEA
;
A
#
# COMPACT_ATOMS: atom_id res chain seq x y z
N MET A 1 13.25 14.76 2.45
CA MET A 1 13.15 13.57 3.32
C MET A 1 12.39 13.84 4.63
N THR A 2 12.49 15.02 5.25
CA THR A 2 11.86 15.34 6.56
C THR A 2 10.33 15.51 6.55
N VAL A 3 9.72 15.94 5.45
CA VAL A 3 8.26 16.16 5.39
C VAL A 3 7.50 14.83 5.31
N LEU A 4 7.94 13.91 4.44
CA LEU A 4 7.33 12.59 4.31
C LEU A 4 7.47 11.75 5.59
N SER A 5 8.61 11.85 6.30
CA SER A 5 8.78 11.15 7.58
C SER A 5 7.83 11.66 8.66
N ASN A 6 7.51 12.96 8.67
CA ASN A 6 6.56 13.52 9.63
C ASN A 6 5.14 13.02 9.31
N GLU A 7 4.76 13.04 8.04
CA GLU A 7 3.45 12.55 7.59
C GLU A 7 3.24 11.07 7.90
N VAL A 8 4.26 10.23 7.70
CA VAL A 8 4.21 8.80 8.05
C VAL A 8 3.93 8.60 9.54
N ASN A 9 4.59 9.39 10.41
CA ASN A 9 4.35 9.31 11.85
C ASN A 9 2.93 9.73 12.24
N GLU A 10 2.36 10.75 11.58
CA GLU A 10 0.98 11.18 11.79
C GLU A 10 -0.02 10.08 11.39
N VAL A 11 0.22 9.42 10.25
CA VAL A 11 -0.62 8.30 9.80
C VAL A 11 -0.52 7.11 10.75
N ILE A 12 0.69 6.75 11.21
CA ILE A 12 0.89 5.69 12.21
C ILE A 12 0.13 6.00 13.50
N TYR A 13 0.21 7.25 13.97
CA TYR A 13 -0.51 7.69 15.15
C TYR A 13 -2.03 7.56 14.96
N ALA A 14 -2.57 8.03 13.82
CA ALA A 14 -3.99 7.93 13.50
C ALA A 14 -4.47 6.46 13.48
N VAL A 15 -3.73 5.56 12.84
CA VAL A 15 -4.06 4.11 12.80
C VAL A 15 -4.13 3.53 14.21
N ARG A 16 -3.15 3.83 15.06
CA ARG A 16 -3.11 3.34 16.45
C ARG A 16 -4.26 3.92 17.27
N ALA A 17 -4.55 5.22 17.13
CA ALA A 17 -5.64 5.87 17.83
C ALA A 17 -7.00 5.27 17.45
N ILE A 18 -7.23 4.91 16.18
CA ILE A 18 -8.47 4.25 15.74
C ILE A 18 -8.68 2.91 16.47
N HIS A 19 -7.61 2.15 16.68
CA HIS A 19 -7.68 0.80 17.26
C HIS A 19 -7.48 0.77 18.80
N ASP A 20 -7.07 1.87 19.41
CA ASP A 20 -6.97 1.99 20.87
C ASP A 20 -8.36 2.12 21.49
N ILE A 21 -8.67 1.24 22.45
CA ILE A 21 -9.92 1.20 23.21
C ILE A 21 -10.17 2.51 23.97
N SER A 22 -9.11 3.20 24.39
CA SER A 22 -9.19 4.46 25.15
C SER A 22 -9.60 5.68 24.29
N THR A 23 -9.45 5.61 22.97
CA THR A 23 -9.77 6.73 22.07
C THR A 23 -11.28 6.96 21.98
N PRO A 24 -11.78 8.19 22.23
CA PRO A 24 -13.19 8.53 22.06
C PRO A 24 -13.69 8.29 20.64
N ASN A 25 -14.95 7.86 20.48
CA ASN A 25 -15.53 7.57 19.16
C ASN A 25 -15.50 8.77 18.20
N SER A 26 -15.66 10.00 18.70
CA SER A 26 -15.56 11.21 17.88
C SER A 26 -14.17 11.41 17.29
N GLN A 27 -13.12 11.09 18.05
CA GLN A 27 -11.74 11.15 17.58
C GLN A 27 -11.43 9.99 16.63
N ARG A 28 -11.88 8.77 16.92
CA ARG A 28 -11.76 7.64 15.98
C ARG A 28 -12.38 7.98 14.63
N PHE A 29 -13.59 8.55 14.63
CA PHE A 29 -14.26 8.99 13.42
C PHE A 29 -13.43 10.02 12.64
N HIS A 30 -12.89 11.03 13.32
CA HIS A 30 -12.04 12.04 12.69
C HIS A 30 -10.78 11.43 12.04
N TYR A 31 -10.09 10.51 12.73
CA TYR A 31 -8.94 9.83 12.16
C TYR A 31 -9.31 8.95 10.97
N THR A 32 -10.39 8.15 11.07
CA THR A 32 -10.86 7.31 9.96
C THR A 32 -11.19 8.15 8.74
N GLN A 33 -11.91 9.27 8.91
CA GLN A 33 -12.22 10.18 7.82
C GLN A 33 -10.94 10.76 7.18
N GLY A 34 -9.95 11.15 8.00
CA GLY A 34 -8.66 11.61 7.51
C GLY A 34 -7.92 10.58 6.67
N LEU A 35 -7.93 9.30 7.08
CA LEU A 35 -7.30 8.22 6.32
C LEU A 35 -8.03 7.92 4.99
N GLU A 36 -9.36 8.06 4.94
CA GLU A 36 -10.10 7.93 3.68
C GLU A 36 -9.78 9.11 2.73
N LEU A 37 -9.69 10.34 3.23
CA LEU A 37 -9.26 11.49 2.43
C LEU A 37 -7.82 11.35 1.93
N LEU A 38 -6.94 10.70 2.71
CA LEU A 38 -5.57 10.40 2.29
C LEU A 38 -5.55 9.48 1.06
N LYS A 39 -6.42 8.46 0.99
CA LYS A 39 -6.52 7.57 -0.18
C LYS A 39 -6.95 8.33 -1.44
N GLU A 40 -7.81 9.33 -1.26
CA GLU A 40 -8.26 10.20 -2.34
C GLU A 40 -7.24 11.28 -2.74
N SER A 41 -6.12 11.41 -2.01
CA SER A 41 -5.05 12.37 -2.33
C SER A 41 -4.20 11.98 -3.55
N ASP A 42 -3.31 12.89 -3.96
CA ASP A 42 -2.48 12.73 -5.16
C ASP A 42 -1.57 11.47 -5.13
N PRO A 43 -1.60 10.62 -6.16
CA PRO A 43 -0.80 9.40 -6.23
C PRO A 43 0.72 9.59 -6.08
N SER A 44 1.28 10.71 -6.53
CA SER A 44 2.72 10.98 -6.40
C SER A 44 3.16 11.06 -4.94
N ARG A 45 2.24 11.46 -4.06
CA ARG A 45 2.44 11.53 -2.62
C ARG A 45 2.04 10.22 -1.93
N THR A 46 0.90 9.63 -2.28
CA THR A 46 0.35 8.48 -1.55
C THR A 46 1.10 7.18 -1.81
N ILE A 47 1.63 6.95 -3.02
CA ILE A 47 2.40 5.74 -3.37
C ILE A 47 3.66 5.59 -2.50
N PRO A 48 4.59 6.58 -2.43
CA PRO A 48 5.79 6.44 -1.61
C PRO A 48 5.49 6.40 -0.11
N LEU A 49 4.43 7.09 0.34
CA LEU A 49 3.97 6.99 1.72
C LEU A 49 3.46 5.59 2.04
N ALA A 50 2.63 5.01 1.18
CA ALA A 50 2.06 3.69 1.38
C ALA A 50 3.13 2.60 1.47
N PHE A 51 4.15 2.64 0.61
CA PHE A 51 5.27 1.69 0.72
C PHE A 51 6.11 1.88 1.99
N GLN A 52 6.25 3.11 2.52
CA GLN A 52 6.86 3.30 3.84
C GLN A 52 6.01 2.66 4.96
N LEU A 53 4.68 2.78 4.91
CA LEU A 53 3.78 2.15 5.88
C LEU A 53 3.84 0.61 5.80
N VAL A 54 3.96 0.04 4.61
CA VAL A 54 4.09 -1.42 4.40
C VAL A 54 5.36 -1.97 5.08
N THR A 55 6.44 -1.19 5.15
CA THR A 55 7.68 -1.61 5.82
C THR A 55 7.65 -1.48 7.35
N ASN A 56 6.56 -0.98 7.93
CA ASN A 56 6.43 -0.83 9.39
C ASN A 56 6.30 -2.20 10.09
N GLU A 57 6.69 -2.30 11.36
CA GLU A 57 6.54 -3.53 12.15
C GLU A 57 5.09 -3.77 12.62
N ASP A 58 4.29 -2.70 12.73
CA ASP A 58 2.91 -2.75 13.18
C ASP A 58 1.99 -3.24 12.05
N ARG A 59 1.34 -4.38 12.26
CA ARG A 59 0.48 -5.04 11.25
C ARG A 59 -0.69 -4.17 10.81
N LEU A 60 -1.24 -3.33 11.69
CA LEU A 60 -2.35 -2.44 11.33
C LEU A 60 -1.87 -1.35 10.38
N VAL A 61 -0.65 -0.85 10.59
CA VAL A 61 0.00 0.13 9.71
C VAL A 61 0.32 -0.50 8.36
N GLN A 62 0.88 -1.71 8.35
CA GLN A 62 1.13 -2.45 7.11
C GLN A 62 -0.16 -2.63 6.30
N HIS A 63 -1.24 -3.04 6.96
CA HIS A 63 -2.53 -3.25 6.31
C HIS A 63 -3.09 -1.94 5.70
N LEU A 64 -2.96 -0.81 6.39
CA LEU A 64 -3.34 0.48 5.81
C LEU A 64 -2.50 0.79 4.56
N GLY A 65 -1.18 0.59 4.61
CA GLY A 65 -0.30 0.80 3.45
C GLY A 65 -0.78 0.01 2.23
N TRP A 66 -1.05 -1.29 2.41
CA TRP A 66 -1.62 -2.11 1.33
C TRP A 66 -3.01 -1.66 0.89
N ASN A 67 -3.86 -1.20 1.81
CA ASN A 67 -5.18 -0.67 1.45
C ASN A 67 -5.08 0.58 0.55
N ILE A 68 -4.10 1.46 0.79
CA ILE A 68 -3.84 2.64 -0.06
C ILE A 68 -3.35 2.20 -1.44
N ILE A 69 -2.41 1.24 -1.50
CA ILE A 69 -1.93 0.70 -2.79
C ILE A 69 -3.07 0.04 -3.57
N GLU A 70 -3.86 -0.83 -2.93
CA GLU A 70 -5.00 -1.49 -3.57
C GLU A 70 -6.01 -0.47 -4.10
N HIS A 71 -6.35 0.54 -3.31
CA HIS A 71 -7.26 1.61 -3.74
C HIS A 71 -6.71 2.37 -4.95
N THR A 72 -5.41 2.68 -4.94
CA THR A 72 -4.75 3.38 -6.06
C THR A 72 -4.82 2.55 -7.35
N ILE A 73 -4.50 1.25 -7.28
CA ILE A 73 -4.58 0.35 -8.44
C ILE A 73 -6.02 0.19 -8.92
N ARG A 74 -7.00 0.09 -8.02
CA ARG A 74 -8.38 -0.19 -8.41
C ARG A 74 -9.10 1.02 -8.99
N TYR A 75 -8.87 2.20 -8.43
CA TYR A 75 -9.68 3.37 -8.73
C TYR A 75 -8.95 4.48 -9.47
N LYS A 76 -7.61 4.52 -9.39
CA LYS A 76 -6.82 5.63 -9.94
C LYS A 76 -5.86 5.21 -11.06
N TRP A 77 -5.79 3.92 -11.41
CA TRP A 77 -4.82 3.39 -12.37
C TRP A 77 -4.79 4.09 -13.73
N GLY A 78 -5.97 4.43 -14.26
CA GLY A 78 -6.10 5.13 -15.54
C GLY A 78 -5.48 6.53 -15.54
N GLU A 79 -5.42 7.18 -14.38
CA GLU A 79 -4.88 8.53 -14.19
C GLU A 79 -3.37 8.52 -13.90
N LEU A 80 -2.81 7.36 -13.54
CA LEU A 80 -1.39 7.23 -13.24
C LEU A 80 -0.55 7.37 -14.51
N ASN A 81 0.54 8.12 -14.39
CA ASN A 81 1.57 8.13 -15.41
C ASN A 81 2.38 6.81 -15.41
N PRO A 82 3.13 6.50 -16.48
CA PRO A 82 3.89 5.25 -16.57
C PRO A 82 4.90 5.05 -15.42
N GLU A 83 5.55 6.11 -14.95
CA GLU A 83 6.52 6.04 -13.85
C GLU A 83 5.88 5.59 -12.54
N MET A 84 4.68 6.10 -12.22
CA MET A 84 3.92 5.70 -11.04
C MET A 84 3.46 4.24 -11.12
N ARG A 85 3.02 3.78 -12.30
CA ARG A 85 2.65 2.36 -12.50
C ARG A 85 3.84 1.45 -12.29
N ILE A 86 5.01 1.81 -12.85
CA ILE A 86 6.27 1.09 -12.63
C ILE A 86 6.66 1.10 -11.15
N ALA A 87 6.52 2.23 -10.45
CA ALA A 87 6.83 2.33 -9.03
C ALA A 87 5.97 1.38 -8.19
N ILE A 88 4.66 1.30 -8.46
CA ILE A 88 3.76 0.35 -7.79
C ILE A 88 4.17 -1.09 -8.12
N ARG A 89 4.40 -1.40 -9.41
CA ARG A 89 4.81 -2.74 -9.85
C ARG A 89 6.08 -3.20 -9.13
N ASN A 90 7.13 -2.38 -9.17
CA ASN A 90 8.41 -2.68 -8.54
C ASN A 90 8.28 -2.81 -7.01
N GLY A 91 7.50 -1.93 -6.37
CA GLY A 91 7.26 -2.00 -4.93
C GLY A 91 6.53 -3.27 -4.53
N CYS A 92 5.46 -3.65 -5.23
CA CYS A 92 4.77 -4.92 -5.00
C CYS A 92 5.69 -6.13 -5.24
N TRP A 93 6.50 -6.10 -6.31
CA TRP A 93 7.41 -7.18 -6.64
C TRP A 93 8.53 -7.37 -5.62
N GLN A 94 9.10 -6.26 -5.12
CA GLN A 94 10.08 -6.30 -4.03
C GLN A 94 9.51 -6.96 -2.78
N HIS A 95 8.27 -6.65 -2.43
CA HIS A 95 7.59 -7.27 -1.29
C HIS A 95 7.22 -8.73 -1.57
N LEU A 96 6.99 -9.12 -2.83
CA LEU A 96 6.73 -10.51 -3.25
C LEU A 96 7.98 -11.39 -3.22
N SER A 97 9.15 -10.82 -3.52
CA SER A 97 10.39 -11.58 -3.71
C SER A 97 10.85 -12.33 -2.45
N HIS A 98 11.39 -13.54 -2.67
CA HIS A 98 11.83 -14.50 -1.63
C HIS A 98 12.91 -13.97 -0.67
N GLU A 99 13.57 -12.86 -1.01
CA GLU A 99 14.58 -12.22 -0.16
C GLU A 99 13.99 -11.45 1.03
N GLN A 100 12.67 -11.25 1.07
CA GLN A 100 11.99 -10.71 2.24
C GLN A 100 11.48 -11.84 3.15
N PRO A 101 12.14 -12.12 4.30
CA PRO A 101 11.59 -13.04 5.31
C PRO A 101 10.22 -12.58 5.83
N LEU A 102 9.85 -11.32 5.58
CA LEU A 102 8.56 -10.75 5.95
C LEU A 102 7.36 -11.47 5.31
N ILE A 103 7.38 -11.96 4.07
CA ILE A 103 6.18 -12.64 3.51
C ILE A 103 5.84 -13.94 4.26
N HIS A 104 6.87 -14.68 4.66
CA HIS A 104 6.71 -15.95 5.38
C HIS A 104 6.27 -15.72 6.83
N VAL A 105 6.63 -14.58 7.42
CA VAL A 105 6.23 -14.16 8.77
C VAL A 105 4.98 -13.27 8.78
N ALA A 106 4.57 -12.74 7.63
CA ALA A 106 3.44 -11.84 7.48
C ALA A 106 2.12 -12.52 7.81
N ASP A 107 1.19 -11.71 8.30
CA ASP A 107 -0.19 -12.12 8.50
C ASP A 107 -0.85 -12.53 7.17
N ALA A 108 -1.80 -13.46 7.22
CA ALA A 108 -2.52 -13.92 6.03
C ALA A 108 -3.19 -12.75 5.28
N ASN A 109 -3.70 -11.74 6.01
CA ASN A 109 -4.34 -10.58 5.41
C ASN A 109 -3.36 -9.74 4.57
N VAL A 110 -2.13 -9.57 5.05
CA VAL A 110 -1.08 -8.83 4.33
C VAL A 110 -0.70 -9.54 3.04
N ARG A 111 -0.51 -10.86 3.09
CA ARG A 111 -0.26 -11.68 1.88
C ARG A 111 -1.40 -11.58 0.88
N THR A 112 -2.65 -11.66 1.36
CA THR A 112 -3.83 -11.54 0.50
C THR A 112 -3.91 -10.16 -0.16
N ALA A 113 -3.62 -9.07 0.56
CA ALA A 113 -3.64 -7.73 0.02
C ALA A 113 -2.57 -7.51 -1.07
N LEU A 114 -1.35 -8.02 -0.86
CA LEU A 114 -0.30 -8.02 -1.88
C LEU A 114 -0.71 -8.83 -3.11
N ALA A 115 -1.20 -10.06 -2.94
CA ALA A 115 -1.64 -10.91 -4.04
C ALA A 115 -2.77 -10.24 -4.86
N ARG A 116 -3.76 -9.63 -4.18
CA ARG A 116 -4.83 -8.85 -4.83
C ARG A 116 -4.27 -7.68 -5.63
N SER A 117 -3.31 -6.95 -5.07
CA SER A 117 -2.67 -5.81 -5.75
C SER A 117 -1.97 -6.25 -7.03
N ILE A 118 -1.26 -7.38 -7.00
CA ILE A 118 -0.61 -7.95 -8.19
C ILE A 118 -1.65 -8.39 -9.22
N VAL A 119 -2.69 -9.13 -8.81
CA VAL A 119 -3.75 -9.58 -9.72
C VAL A 119 -4.44 -8.38 -10.40
N TYR A 120 -4.74 -7.32 -9.65
CA TYR A 120 -5.33 -6.12 -10.24
C TYR A 120 -4.41 -5.43 -11.25
N MET A 121 -3.10 -5.40 -11.03
CA MET A 121 -2.17 -4.89 -12.05
C MET A 121 -2.11 -5.79 -13.29
N ILE A 122 -2.16 -7.12 -13.10
CA ILE A 122 -2.20 -8.09 -14.21
C ILE A 122 -3.44 -7.86 -15.07
N GLU A 123 -4.62 -7.71 -14.45
CA GLU A 123 -5.88 -7.43 -15.15
C GLU A 123 -5.83 -6.14 -15.99
N GLN A 124 -4.98 -5.18 -15.61
CA GLN A 124 -4.86 -3.89 -16.28
C GLN A 124 -3.78 -3.83 -17.36
N GLU A 125 -2.66 -4.55 -17.19
CA GLU A 125 -1.46 -4.36 -18.02
C GLU A 125 -0.99 -5.60 -18.78
N TRP A 126 -1.35 -6.81 -18.33
CA TRP A 126 -0.95 -8.03 -19.04
C TRP A 126 -1.94 -8.34 -20.18
N PRO A 127 -1.49 -8.81 -21.36
CA PRO A 127 -0.11 -9.16 -21.71
C PRO A 127 0.74 -8.05 -22.36
N GLN A 128 0.14 -6.99 -22.91
CA GLN A 128 0.88 -6.06 -23.80
C GLN A 128 1.83 -5.11 -23.05
N ASN A 129 1.44 -4.61 -21.87
CA ASN A 129 2.20 -3.63 -21.09
C ASN A 129 3.06 -4.28 -19.99
N TRP A 130 2.92 -5.60 -19.80
CA TRP A 130 3.73 -6.39 -18.87
C TRP A 130 4.10 -7.76 -19.46
N PRO A 131 4.77 -7.81 -20.63
CA PRO A 131 5.07 -9.07 -21.32
C PRO A 131 5.99 -10.01 -20.52
N GLU A 132 6.84 -9.46 -19.66
CA GLU A 132 7.81 -10.19 -18.85
C GLU A 132 7.22 -10.88 -17.60
N LEU A 133 5.93 -10.69 -17.30
CA LEU A 133 5.27 -11.15 -16.07
C LEU A 133 5.55 -12.63 -15.75
N ILE A 134 5.36 -13.52 -16.73
CA ILE A 134 5.49 -14.98 -16.52
C ILE A 134 6.94 -15.34 -16.17
N THR A 135 7.90 -14.80 -16.93
CA THR A 135 9.33 -15.03 -16.68
C THR A 135 9.76 -14.52 -15.31
N GLN A 136 9.17 -13.43 -14.82
CA GLN A 136 9.46 -12.94 -13.47
C GLN A 136 8.96 -13.88 -12.37
N PHE A 137 7.82 -14.56 -12.57
CA PHE A 137 7.31 -15.54 -11.59
C PHE A 137 8.05 -16.88 -11.61
N GLU A 138 8.68 -17.23 -12.72
CA GLU A 138 9.47 -18.46 -12.89
C GLU A 138 10.90 -18.35 -12.36
N ALA A 139 11.39 -17.12 -12.12
CA ALA A 139 12.71 -16.80 -11.62
C ALA A 139 12.79 -16.86 -10.08
#